data_AF-A0A1F3VHK4-F1
#
_entry.id   AF-A0A1F3VHK4-F1
#
_cell.length_a   1.000
_cell.length_b   1.000
_cell.length_c   1.000
_cell.angle_alpha   90.00
_cell.angle_beta   90.00
_cell.angle_gamma   90.00
#
_symmetry.space_group_name_H-M   'P 1'
#
loop_
_entity.id
_entity.type
_entity.pdbx_description
1 polymer ?
#
loop_
_entity_poly.entity_id
_entity_poly.type
_entity_poly.pdbx_seq_one_letter_code
_entity_poly.pdbx_strand_id
1 'polypeptide(L)'
;MKTGPSFLIAYYFLFGLTWLGGCQQEKELKPLEEKALTVKPKTVTMKFTKYCPATDRKRSDFFLINLTTVIENKRINIDLDSDGIPNYRDNDTVLNIGINKEDSNEDGYGDLLVYYSGLGQDQQNHLLNCADPSRDSDYDGLNDCEEKVLGSDPNNFDSDGDGVIDYLEVRNGLEPSTSDGQDAILDSDVDGLTNIEEIKANTPLYETNDHSISGLAVKYDNGRRLDITTAECYDYIISNIPIADSSSGNLIRVYFIERNAINLTNKYMHVYDINVLPTVEDESVIEYDYSWLQSSDYFIGTGH
;
A
#
# COMPACT_ATOMS: atom_id res chain seq x y z
N MET A 1 -19.65 5.78 -16.94
CA MET A 1 -19.09 4.59 -17.59
C MET A 1 -17.58 4.65 -17.49
N LYS A 2 -17.06 4.26 -16.34
CA LYS A 2 -15.67 3.84 -16.15
C LYS A 2 -15.81 2.54 -15.37
N THR A 3 -15.48 1.45 -16.04
CA THR A 3 -15.32 0.13 -15.44
C THR A 3 -14.25 0.29 -14.37
N GLY A 4 -14.51 -0.15 -13.13
CA GLY A 4 -13.43 -0.36 -12.17
C GLY A 4 -12.42 -1.35 -12.76
N PRO A 5 -11.18 -1.41 -12.25
CA PRO A 5 -10.19 -2.34 -12.75
C PRO A 5 -10.77 -3.74 -12.71
N SER A 6 -10.93 -4.34 -13.89
CA SER A 6 -11.33 -5.74 -14.04
C SER A 6 -10.04 -6.55 -14.01
N PHE A 7 -9.65 -6.98 -12.81
CA PHE A 7 -8.61 -7.98 -12.67
C PHE A 7 -9.14 -9.28 -13.28
N LEU A 8 -8.55 -9.66 -14.42
CA LEU A 8 -8.48 -11.06 -14.78
C LEU A 8 -7.41 -11.65 -13.86
N ILE A 9 -7.76 -11.98 -12.61
CA ILE A 9 -7.01 -12.99 -11.88
C ILE A 9 -6.92 -14.14 -12.85
N ALA A 10 -5.70 -14.40 -13.34
CA ALA A 10 -5.42 -15.53 -14.17
C ALA A 10 -5.73 -16.76 -13.31
N TYR A 11 -6.99 -17.22 -13.38
CA TYR A 11 -7.49 -18.50 -12.90
C TYR A 11 -6.80 -19.61 -13.71
N TYR A 12 -5.48 -19.66 -13.66
CA TYR A 12 -4.63 -20.51 -14.47
C TYR A 12 -3.83 -21.50 -13.65
N PHE A 13 -4.15 -21.70 -12.37
CA PHE A 13 -3.63 -22.86 -11.65
C PHE A 13 -4.65 -23.34 -10.63
N LEU A 14 -5.67 -24.10 -11.06
CA LEU A 14 -6.18 -25.25 -10.26
C LEU A 14 -7.28 -26.08 -10.93
N PHE A 15 -7.94 -25.61 -11.99
CA PHE A 15 -8.99 -26.42 -12.61
C PHE A 15 -8.90 -26.40 -14.13
N GLY A 16 -8.52 -27.55 -14.70
CA GLY A 16 -8.83 -27.87 -16.09
C GLY A 16 -10.35 -27.93 -16.26
N LEU A 17 -10.95 -26.80 -16.60
CA LEU A 17 -12.37 -26.69 -16.93
C LEU A 17 -12.54 -25.79 -18.15
N THR A 18 -13.07 -26.39 -19.19
CA THR A 18 -13.35 -25.79 -20.49
C THR A 18 -14.38 -24.68 -20.40
N TRP A 19 -14.11 -23.60 -21.13
CA TRP A 19 -14.95 -22.43 -21.37
C TRP A 19 -16.42 -22.77 -21.63
N LEU A 20 -17.32 -22.35 -20.73
CA LEU A 20 -18.76 -22.30 -20.96
C LEU A 20 -19.34 -21.01 -20.34
N GLY A 21 -19.43 -19.96 -21.15
CA GLY A 21 -20.62 -19.10 -21.26
C GLY A 21 -20.88 -18.05 -20.17
N GLY A 22 -20.71 -16.78 -20.57
CA GLY A 22 -21.55 -15.66 -20.15
C GLY A 22 -20.88 -14.64 -19.26
N CYS A 23 -20.54 -13.46 -19.81
CA CYS A 23 -20.30 -12.26 -19.00
C CYS A 23 -21.53 -11.99 -18.12
N GLN A 24 -21.38 -12.06 -16.80
CA GLN A 24 -22.29 -11.36 -15.91
C GLN A 24 -22.14 -9.87 -16.16
N GLN A 25 -23.28 -9.16 -16.29
CA GLN A 25 -23.30 -7.71 -16.39
C GLN A 25 -22.51 -7.09 -15.25
N GLU A 26 -21.56 -6.21 -15.58
CA GLU A 26 -21.01 -5.25 -14.63
C GLU A 26 -22.19 -4.50 -13.98
N LYS A 27 -22.30 -4.64 -12.67
CA LYS A 27 -23.26 -3.88 -11.87
C LYS A 27 -22.75 -2.43 -11.87
N GLU A 28 -23.41 -1.55 -12.63
CA GLU A 28 -23.11 -0.12 -12.58
C GLU A 28 -23.27 0.36 -11.13
N LEU A 29 -22.13 0.60 -10.45
CA LEU A 29 -22.10 1.28 -9.17
C LEU A 29 -22.71 2.67 -9.37
N LYS A 30 -23.67 3.02 -8.51
CA LYS A 30 -24.36 4.32 -8.58
C LYS A 30 -23.30 5.43 -8.55
N PRO A 31 -23.38 6.45 -9.43
CA PRO A 31 -22.48 7.60 -9.37
C PRO A 31 -22.63 8.26 -7.99
N LEU A 32 -21.54 8.30 -7.22
CA LEU A 32 -21.49 9.11 -6.02
C LEU A 32 -21.53 10.57 -6.46
N GLU A 33 -22.51 11.33 -5.98
CA GLU A 33 -22.56 12.77 -6.19
C GLU A 33 -21.28 13.39 -5.62
N GLU A 34 -20.40 13.88 -6.51
CA GLU A 34 -19.20 14.64 -6.19
C GLU A 34 -19.57 15.92 -5.44
N LYS A 35 -19.64 15.85 -4.12
CA LYS A 35 -19.65 17.05 -3.28
C LYS A 35 -18.22 17.37 -2.92
N ALA A 36 -17.68 18.40 -3.58
CA ALA A 36 -16.34 18.93 -3.38
C ALA A 36 -15.98 19.07 -1.89
N LEU A 37 -14.71 18.82 -1.57
CA LEU A 37 -14.05 18.99 -0.27
C LEU A 37 -14.61 20.18 0.51
N THR A 38 -15.40 19.94 1.56
CA THR A 38 -15.88 21.03 2.44
C THR A 38 -14.92 21.38 3.57
N VAL A 39 -13.84 20.62 3.82
CA VAL A 39 -12.86 20.93 4.87
C VAL A 39 -11.45 20.54 4.41
N LYS A 40 -10.49 21.47 4.54
CA LYS A 40 -9.04 21.17 4.40
C LYS A 40 -8.70 20.12 5.46
N PRO A 41 -8.11 18.97 5.09
CA PRO A 41 -7.75 17.98 6.08
C PRO A 41 -6.63 18.47 6.99
N LYS A 42 -6.62 17.94 8.22
CA LYS A 42 -5.46 18.10 9.09
C LYS A 42 -4.29 17.34 8.49
N THR A 43 -3.11 17.92 8.60
CA THR A 43 -1.87 17.32 8.12
C THR A 43 -0.81 17.35 9.19
N VAL A 44 0.15 16.43 9.12
CA VAL A 44 1.35 16.42 9.96
C VAL A 44 2.60 16.40 9.10
N THR A 45 3.71 16.83 9.69
CA THR A 45 5.05 16.63 9.15
C THR A 45 5.80 15.65 10.03
N MET A 46 6.37 14.61 9.46
CA MET A 46 7.22 13.66 10.17
C MET A 46 8.69 13.89 9.80
N LYS A 47 9.55 13.91 10.81
CA LYS A 47 11.00 14.01 10.66
C LYS A 47 11.65 12.75 11.20
N PHE A 48 12.38 12.04 10.36
CA PHE A 48 13.19 10.89 10.75
C PHE A 48 14.65 11.29 10.71
N THR A 49 15.32 11.29 11.85
CA THR A 49 16.69 11.77 11.96
C THR A 49 17.68 10.64 12.17
N LYS A 50 18.91 10.82 11.65
CA LYS A 50 20.05 9.90 11.85
C LYS A 50 19.81 8.47 11.35
N TYR A 51 19.05 8.29 10.29
CA TYR A 51 18.94 6.99 9.64
C TYR A 51 20.28 6.62 8.98
N CYS A 52 20.85 5.48 9.34
CA CYS A 52 22.11 5.00 8.80
C CYS A 52 21.92 3.58 8.27
N PRO A 53 22.07 3.34 6.95
CA PRO A 53 22.03 1.98 6.41
C PRO A 53 23.07 1.06 7.02
N ALA A 54 22.84 -0.26 6.97
CA ALA A 54 23.82 -1.23 7.43
C ALA A 54 25.18 -1.07 6.69
N THR A 55 26.26 -1.55 7.30
CA THR A 55 27.64 -1.22 6.88
C THR A 55 27.97 -1.65 5.44
N ASP A 56 27.33 -2.69 4.93
CA ASP A 56 27.51 -3.22 3.57
C ASP A 56 26.40 -2.78 2.58
N ARG A 57 25.56 -1.82 2.97
CA ARG A 57 24.38 -1.39 2.24
C ARG A 57 24.35 0.12 1.98
N LYS A 58 23.48 0.53 1.07
CA LYS A 58 23.21 1.92 0.71
C LYS A 58 21.71 2.17 0.73
N ARG A 59 21.31 3.41 1.02
CA ARG A 59 19.93 3.87 0.84
C ARG A 59 19.48 3.60 -0.59
N SER A 60 18.35 2.93 -0.75
CA SER A 60 17.64 2.73 -2.02
C SER A 60 16.44 3.63 -2.14
N ASP A 61 15.45 3.45 -1.28
CA ASP A 61 14.22 4.24 -1.30
C ASP A 61 13.71 4.50 0.11
N PHE A 62 12.77 5.42 0.22
CA PHE A 62 12.12 5.77 1.45
C PHE A 62 10.76 6.38 1.14
N PHE A 63 9.69 5.80 1.68
CA PHE A 63 8.36 6.36 1.55
C PHE A 63 7.46 5.90 2.72
N LEU A 64 6.29 6.51 2.84
CA LEU A 64 5.33 6.17 3.88
C LEU A 64 3.91 6.18 3.33
N ILE A 65 3.03 5.50 4.05
CA ILE A 65 1.60 5.50 3.76
C ILE A 65 0.81 5.58 5.07
N ASN A 66 -0.31 6.30 5.05
CA ASN A 66 -1.27 6.26 6.15
C ASN A 66 -2.29 5.14 5.84
N LEU A 67 -2.23 4.04 6.59
CA LEU A 67 -3.13 2.90 6.41
C LEU A 67 -4.56 3.23 6.87
N THR A 68 -4.75 4.20 7.77
CA THR A 68 -6.09 4.60 8.23
C THR A 68 -6.83 5.53 7.26
N THR A 69 -6.18 5.94 6.17
CA THR A 69 -6.77 6.87 5.21
C THR A 69 -6.58 6.41 3.78
N VAL A 70 -7.65 6.51 2.98
CA VAL A 70 -7.60 6.34 1.52
C VAL A 70 -8.07 7.62 0.86
N ILE A 71 -7.25 8.18 -0.04
CA ILE A 71 -7.62 9.36 -0.81
C ILE A 71 -8.31 8.91 -2.09
N GLU A 72 -9.59 9.23 -2.22
CA GLU A 72 -10.39 8.95 -3.42
C GLU A 72 -11.68 9.78 -3.41
N ASN A 73 -12.28 9.94 -4.57
CA ASN A 73 -13.35 10.87 -4.88
C ASN A 73 -13.01 12.28 -4.40
N LYS A 74 -11.74 12.68 -4.61
CA LYS A 74 -11.18 13.96 -4.17
C LYS A 74 -11.31 14.22 -2.67
N ARG A 75 -11.41 13.21 -1.81
CA ARG A 75 -11.53 13.35 -0.35
C ARG A 75 -10.70 12.30 0.38
N ILE A 76 -10.41 12.56 1.65
CA ILE A 76 -9.85 11.56 2.55
C ILE A 76 -10.98 10.75 3.15
N ASN A 77 -10.92 9.45 2.95
CA ASN A 77 -11.84 8.47 3.51
C ASN A 77 -11.12 7.71 4.62
N ILE A 78 -11.87 7.38 5.67
CA ILE A 78 -11.36 6.55 6.76
C ILE A 78 -11.43 5.09 6.30
N ASP A 79 -10.35 4.39 6.59
CA ASP A 79 -10.19 2.95 6.54
C ASP A 79 -9.95 2.52 8.00
N LEU A 80 -10.96 1.91 8.61
CA LEU A 80 -11.06 1.78 10.08
C LEU A 80 -10.21 0.64 10.63
N ASP A 81 -10.17 -0.48 9.92
CA ASP A 81 -9.37 -1.65 10.20
C ASP A 81 -8.04 -1.68 9.43
N SER A 82 -7.79 -0.71 8.55
CA SER A 82 -6.50 -0.51 7.88
C SER A 82 -6.15 -1.62 6.88
N ASP A 83 -7.18 -2.21 6.27
CA ASP A 83 -7.05 -3.30 5.29
C ASP A 83 -6.78 -2.77 3.87
N GLY A 84 -6.96 -1.48 3.62
CA GLY A 84 -6.82 -0.82 2.33
C GLY A 84 -8.14 -0.46 1.66
N ILE A 85 -9.29 -0.88 2.23
CA ILE A 85 -10.63 -0.59 1.75
C ILE A 85 -11.27 0.49 2.66
N PRO A 86 -11.66 1.65 2.11
CA PRO A 86 -12.31 2.65 2.93
C PRO A 86 -13.72 2.23 3.34
N ASN A 87 -14.14 2.64 4.54
CA ASN A 87 -15.38 2.20 5.22
C ASN A 87 -16.67 2.24 4.38
N TYR A 88 -16.75 3.10 3.37
CA TYR A 88 -17.94 3.21 2.54
C TYR A 88 -18.01 2.16 1.43
N ARG A 89 -16.88 1.52 1.10
CA ARG A 89 -16.75 0.34 0.22
C ARG A 89 -16.67 -0.95 1.04
N ASP A 90 -16.13 -0.86 2.26
CA ASP A 90 -15.88 -1.99 3.14
C ASP A 90 -17.12 -2.42 3.98
N ASN A 91 -18.24 -2.65 3.32
CA ASN A 91 -19.46 -3.17 3.95
C ASN A 91 -20.30 -3.87 2.89
N ASP A 92 -19.72 -4.91 2.29
CA ASP A 92 -20.35 -5.66 1.21
C ASP A 92 -20.68 -7.09 1.67
N THR A 93 -21.98 -7.38 1.80
CA THR A 93 -22.46 -8.68 2.24
C THR A 93 -22.33 -9.79 1.20
N VAL A 94 -22.11 -9.45 -0.07
CA VAL A 94 -21.87 -10.44 -1.14
C VAL A 94 -20.43 -10.93 -1.05
N LEU A 95 -19.50 -10.01 -0.82
CA LEU A 95 -18.08 -10.30 -0.61
C LEU A 95 -17.78 -10.73 0.84
N ASN A 96 -18.70 -10.52 1.78
CA ASN A 96 -18.49 -10.83 3.20
C ASN A 96 -17.29 -10.10 3.81
N ILE A 97 -17.08 -8.83 3.41
CA ILE A 97 -16.08 -7.90 3.95
C ILE A 97 -16.74 -6.86 4.86
N GLY A 98 -15.99 -6.26 5.79
CA GLY A 98 -16.55 -5.33 6.74
C GLY A 98 -15.58 -4.57 7.64
N ILE A 99 -15.88 -3.27 7.81
CA ILE A 99 -15.17 -2.17 8.52
C ILE A 99 -14.41 -2.39 9.83
N ASN A 100 -14.47 -3.57 10.47
CA ASN A 100 -13.90 -3.75 11.82
C ASN A 100 -12.73 -4.72 11.87
N LYS A 101 -12.43 -5.43 10.77
CA LYS A 101 -11.40 -6.45 10.76
C LYS A 101 -10.89 -6.68 9.33
N GLU A 102 -9.56 -6.61 9.19
CA GLU A 102 -8.82 -6.85 7.94
C GLU A 102 -9.11 -8.20 7.26
N ASP A 103 -9.54 -9.21 8.01
CA ASP A 103 -10.05 -10.50 7.53
C ASP A 103 -11.39 -10.76 8.23
N SER A 104 -12.49 -10.37 7.58
CA SER A 104 -13.82 -10.38 8.17
C SER A 104 -14.33 -11.77 8.51
N ASN A 105 -13.87 -12.79 7.79
CA ASN A 105 -14.40 -14.16 7.89
C ASN A 105 -13.45 -15.13 8.64
N GLU A 106 -12.24 -14.67 8.93
CA GLU A 106 -11.15 -15.38 9.61
C GLU A 106 -10.66 -16.63 8.86
N ASP A 107 -10.72 -16.62 7.52
CA ASP A 107 -10.25 -17.72 6.67
C ASP A 107 -8.77 -17.60 6.26
N GLY A 108 -8.12 -16.51 6.64
CA GLY A 108 -6.71 -16.24 6.38
C GLY A 108 -6.43 -15.44 5.11
N TYR A 109 -7.47 -14.97 4.43
CA TYR A 109 -7.37 -14.04 3.31
C TYR A 109 -7.99 -12.69 3.69
N GLY A 110 -7.24 -11.62 3.51
CA GLY A 110 -7.70 -10.28 3.81
C GLY A 110 -8.85 -9.83 2.92
N ASP A 111 -9.68 -8.97 3.47
CA ASP A 111 -10.82 -8.34 2.81
C ASP A 111 -10.37 -7.60 1.54
N LEU A 112 -9.18 -7.00 1.54
CA LEU A 112 -8.55 -6.38 0.38
C LEU A 112 -8.42 -7.34 -0.81
N LEU A 113 -7.85 -8.52 -0.58
CA LEU A 113 -7.71 -9.54 -1.63
C LEU A 113 -9.08 -9.97 -2.14
N VAL A 114 -10.03 -10.21 -1.23
CA VAL A 114 -11.40 -10.60 -1.58
C VAL A 114 -12.07 -9.54 -2.44
N TYR A 115 -11.91 -8.27 -2.07
CA TYR A 115 -12.45 -7.12 -2.76
C TYR A 115 -11.94 -7.02 -4.21
N TYR A 116 -10.63 -7.10 -4.41
CA TYR A 116 -10.04 -7.03 -5.74
C TYR A 116 -10.31 -8.29 -6.59
N SER A 117 -10.40 -9.45 -5.93
CA SER A 117 -10.75 -10.70 -6.61
C SER A 117 -12.22 -10.78 -7.01
N GLY A 118 -13.08 -9.96 -6.40
CA GLY A 118 -14.53 -10.02 -6.59
C GLY A 118 -15.15 -11.36 -6.17
N LEU A 119 -14.48 -12.11 -5.30
CA LEU A 119 -14.91 -13.44 -4.88
C LEU A 119 -16.07 -13.31 -3.91
N GLY A 120 -17.24 -13.78 -4.31
CA GLY A 120 -18.37 -13.91 -3.38
C GLY A 120 -18.08 -14.94 -2.29
N GLN A 121 -18.83 -14.85 -1.19
CA GLN A 121 -18.68 -15.74 -0.02
C GLN A 121 -18.62 -17.24 -0.37
N ASP A 122 -19.46 -17.70 -1.31
CA ASP A 122 -19.45 -19.10 -1.73
C ASP A 122 -18.15 -19.51 -2.44
N GLN A 123 -17.51 -18.57 -3.14
CA GLN A 123 -16.28 -18.78 -3.88
C GLN A 123 -15.03 -18.75 -2.98
N GLN A 124 -15.07 -17.99 -1.87
CA GLN A 124 -13.97 -17.92 -0.90
C GLN A 124 -13.65 -19.29 -0.28
N ASN A 125 -14.66 -20.14 -0.07
CA ASN A 125 -14.46 -21.52 0.41
C ASN A 125 -13.60 -22.40 -0.54
N HIS A 126 -13.39 -21.96 -1.79
CA HIS A 126 -12.52 -22.64 -2.75
C HIS A 126 -11.08 -22.14 -2.73
N LEU A 127 -10.78 -21.06 -2.00
CA LEU A 127 -9.41 -20.69 -1.71
C LEU A 127 -8.79 -21.80 -0.85
N LEU A 128 -7.52 -22.12 -1.13
CA LEU A 128 -6.81 -23.13 -0.36
C LEU A 128 -6.67 -22.61 1.08
N ASN A 129 -7.13 -23.37 2.08
CA ASN A 129 -6.99 -22.96 3.48
C ASN A 129 -5.55 -22.52 3.78
N CYS A 130 -5.39 -21.27 4.21
CA CYS A 130 -4.08 -20.73 4.56
C CYS A 130 -3.59 -21.41 5.84
N ALA A 131 -2.48 -22.15 5.75
CA ALA A 131 -1.99 -22.93 6.89
C ALA A 131 -1.42 -22.04 8.02
N ASP A 132 -0.94 -20.85 7.67
CA ASP A 132 -0.37 -19.87 8.59
C ASP A 132 -0.63 -18.45 8.08
N PRO A 133 -1.83 -17.89 8.31
CA PRO A 133 -2.18 -16.54 7.85
C PRO A 133 -1.43 -15.43 8.60
N SER A 134 -0.65 -15.78 9.63
CA SER A 134 0.22 -14.82 10.32
C SER A 134 1.63 -14.75 9.73
N ARG A 135 1.93 -15.63 8.76
CA ARG A 135 3.23 -15.71 8.12
C ARG A 135 3.25 -14.77 6.93
N ASP A 136 4.01 -13.70 7.09
CA ASP A 136 4.42 -12.75 6.06
C ASP A 136 5.96 -12.83 6.05
N SER A 137 6.51 -13.52 5.06
CA SER A 137 7.93 -13.89 5.04
C SER A 137 8.83 -12.75 4.57
N ASP A 138 8.30 -11.76 3.85
CA ASP A 138 9.02 -10.58 3.36
C ASP A 138 8.56 -9.23 3.92
N TYR A 139 7.59 -9.27 4.84
CA TYR A 139 7.14 -8.16 5.67
C TYR A 139 6.55 -6.99 4.89
N ASP A 140 5.99 -7.28 3.71
CA ASP A 140 5.47 -6.28 2.80
C ASP A 140 4.01 -5.87 3.15
N GLY A 141 3.31 -6.72 3.89
CA GLY A 141 1.92 -6.54 4.32
C GLY A 141 0.94 -7.56 3.77
N LEU A 142 1.35 -8.42 2.83
CA LEU A 142 0.62 -9.59 2.37
C LEU A 142 1.15 -10.84 3.07
N ASN A 143 0.26 -11.76 3.43
CA ASN A 143 0.71 -13.04 3.96
C ASN A 143 1.11 -14.02 2.83
N ASP A 144 1.96 -14.99 3.16
CA ASP A 144 2.50 -16.01 2.25
C ASP A 144 1.42 -16.75 1.43
N CYS A 145 0.16 -16.79 1.89
CA CYS A 145 -0.95 -17.43 1.18
C CYS A 145 -1.61 -16.48 0.19
N GLU A 146 -1.76 -15.21 0.53
CA GLU A 146 -2.27 -14.15 -0.36
C GLU A 146 -1.35 -13.99 -1.56
N GLU A 147 -0.05 -13.93 -1.33
CA GLU A 147 0.95 -13.81 -2.39
C GLU A 147 0.90 -14.99 -3.37
N LYS A 148 0.69 -16.22 -2.86
CA LYS A 148 0.48 -17.38 -3.73
C LYS A 148 -0.78 -17.29 -4.60
N VAL A 149 -1.83 -16.63 -4.11
CA VAL A 149 -3.05 -16.38 -4.89
C VAL A 149 -2.81 -15.30 -5.94
N LEU A 150 -2.06 -14.27 -5.59
CA LEU A 150 -1.70 -13.14 -6.45
C LEU A 150 -0.59 -13.48 -7.47
N GLY A 151 0.17 -14.54 -7.23
CA GLY A 151 1.30 -14.93 -8.06
C GLY A 151 2.61 -14.23 -7.72
N SER A 152 2.65 -13.41 -6.67
CA SER A 152 3.88 -12.83 -6.12
C SER A 152 4.74 -13.88 -5.39
N ASP A 153 6.01 -13.54 -5.15
CA ASP A 153 6.97 -14.37 -4.43
C ASP A 153 6.99 -14.02 -2.94
N PRO A 154 6.62 -14.96 -2.04
CA PRO A 154 6.62 -14.75 -0.59
C PRO A 154 7.93 -14.35 0.08
N ASN A 155 9.01 -14.22 -0.67
CA ASN A 155 10.31 -13.84 -0.12
C ASN A 155 10.84 -12.57 -0.81
N ASN A 156 10.01 -11.85 -1.55
CA ASN A 156 10.39 -10.68 -2.29
C ASN A 156 9.26 -9.64 -2.35
N PHE A 157 9.39 -8.62 -1.50
CA PHE A 157 8.42 -7.54 -1.32
C PHE A 157 8.09 -6.68 -2.57
N ASP A 158 8.73 -6.95 -3.70
CA ASP A 158 8.68 -6.20 -4.98
C ASP A 158 8.91 -7.26 -6.07
N SER A 159 7.88 -8.08 -6.29
CA SER A 159 7.93 -9.36 -6.99
C SER A 159 8.23 -9.23 -8.47
N ASP A 160 7.71 -8.20 -9.13
CA ASP A 160 8.04 -7.89 -10.52
C ASP A 160 9.19 -6.88 -10.70
N GLY A 161 9.66 -6.29 -9.60
CA GLY A 161 10.89 -5.51 -9.55
C GLY A 161 10.76 -4.09 -10.07
N ASP A 162 9.54 -3.56 -10.18
CA ASP A 162 9.28 -2.20 -10.67
C ASP A 162 9.54 -1.09 -9.64
N GLY A 163 9.70 -1.48 -8.36
CA GLY A 163 10.00 -0.58 -7.26
C GLY A 163 8.79 -0.11 -6.45
N VAL A 164 7.61 -0.65 -6.72
CA VAL A 164 6.46 -0.65 -5.82
C VAL A 164 6.50 -1.92 -4.96
N ILE A 165 5.86 -1.89 -3.79
CA ILE A 165 5.78 -3.06 -2.90
C ILE A 165 4.50 -3.83 -3.24
N ASP A 166 4.52 -5.17 -3.25
CA ASP A 166 3.37 -5.99 -3.68
C ASP A 166 2.07 -5.62 -2.94
N TYR A 167 2.11 -5.46 -1.61
CA TYR A 167 0.96 -4.97 -0.83
C TYR A 167 0.41 -3.62 -1.33
N LEU A 168 1.29 -2.68 -1.69
CA LEU A 168 0.88 -1.37 -2.19
C LEU A 168 0.34 -1.42 -3.59
N GLU A 169 0.86 -2.31 -4.42
CA GLU A 169 0.31 -2.58 -5.74
C GLU A 169 -1.12 -3.06 -5.60
N VAL A 170 -1.35 -4.13 -4.83
CA VAL A 170 -2.69 -4.66 -4.57
C VAL A 170 -3.60 -3.58 -3.99
N ARG A 171 -3.14 -2.85 -2.98
CA ARG A 171 -3.94 -1.78 -2.35
C ARG A 171 -4.37 -0.70 -3.34
N ASN A 172 -3.54 -0.37 -4.32
CA ASN A 172 -3.85 0.65 -5.33
C ASN A 172 -4.44 0.07 -6.63
N GLY A 173 -4.63 -1.25 -6.71
CA GLY A 173 -5.18 -1.92 -7.87
C GLY A 173 -4.18 -2.00 -9.04
N LEU A 174 -2.92 -2.28 -8.73
CA LEU A 174 -1.85 -2.77 -9.63
C LEU A 174 -1.62 -4.28 -9.41
N GLU A 175 -0.82 -4.89 -10.27
CA GLU A 175 -0.59 -6.34 -10.31
C GLU A 175 0.82 -6.71 -9.82
N PRO A 176 1.00 -7.30 -8.62
CA PRO A 176 2.33 -7.48 -8.01
C PRO A 176 3.27 -8.45 -8.72
N SER A 177 2.79 -9.18 -9.73
CA SER A 177 3.56 -10.23 -10.39
C SER A 177 3.56 -10.09 -11.91
N THR A 178 3.42 -8.86 -12.43
CA THR A 178 3.51 -8.67 -13.87
C THR A 178 4.86 -9.14 -14.40
N SER A 179 4.90 -9.66 -15.64
CA SER A 179 6.17 -10.17 -16.18
C SER A 179 7.18 -9.08 -16.54
N ASP A 180 6.76 -7.82 -16.55
CA ASP A 180 7.57 -6.70 -17.03
C ASP A 180 7.55 -5.44 -16.14
N GLY A 181 6.79 -5.42 -15.03
CA GLY A 181 6.76 -4.32 -14.07
C GLY A 181 6.32 -2.99 -14.68
N GLN A 182 5.58 -3.05 -15.79
CA GLN A 182 5.31 -1.84 -16.57
C GLN A 182 4.15 -1.02 -16.03
N ASP A 183 3.25 -1.60 -15.26
CA ASP A 183 2.08 -0.89 -14.74
C ASP A 183 2.45 0.20 -13.74
N ALA A 184 3.50 0.07 -12.92
CA ALA A 184 3.99 1.18 -12.09
C ALA A 184 4.38 2.44 -12.87
N ILE A 185 4.90 2.31 -14.09
CA ILE A 185 5.34 3.45 -14.92
C ILE A 185 4.25 4.00 -15.85
N LEU A 186 3.07 3.38 -15.87
CA LEU A 186 1.92 3.91 -16.60
C LEU A 186 1.34 5.13 -15.89
N ASP A 187 0.66 5.98 -16.66
CA ASP A 187 -0.12 7.12 -16.18
C ASP A 187 -1.59 6.78 -16.45
N SER A 188 -2.25 6.16 -15.47
CA SER A 188 -3.52 5.46 -15.67
C SER A 188 -4.69 6.43 -15.90
N ASP A 189 -4.62 7.64 -15.35
CA ASP A 189 -5.63 8.67 -15.51
C ASP A 189 -5.24 9.79 -16.50
N VAL A 190 -4.00 9.78 -16.98
CA VAL A 190 -3.43 10.67 -17.99
C VAL A 190 -3.32 12.12 -17.50
N ASP A 191 -2.92 12.29 -16.24
CA ASP A 191 -2.69 13.61 -15.64
C ASP A 191 -1.22 14.05 -15.57
N GLY A 192 -0.31 13.17 -15.98
CA GLY A 192 1.12 13.42 -16.10
C GLY A 192 1.96 12.91 -14.93
N LEU A 193 1.37 12.21 -13.97
CA LEU A 193 2.08 11.42 -12.97
C LEU A 193 2.01 9.92 -13.32
N THR A 194 3.10 9.21 -13.10
CA THR A 194 3.11 7.75 -13.18
C THR A 194 2.48 7.12 -11.93
N ASN A 195 1.98 5.89 -12.04
CA ASN A 195 1.33 5.19 -10.94
C ASN A 195 2.26 5.09 -9.70
N ILE A 196 3.56 4.85 -9.89
CA ILE A 196 4.54 4.87 -8.78
C ILE A 196 4.70 6.24 -8.13
N GLU A 197 4.65 7.32 -8.91
CA GLU A 197 4.70 8.69 -8.36
C GLU A 197 3.45 8.98 -7.53
N GLU A 198 2.29 8.52 -7.98
CA GLU A 198 1.03 8.64 -7.26
C GLU A 198 0.99 7.81 -5.97
N ILE A 199 1.41 6.54 -6.00
CA ILE A 199 1.51 5.68 -4.81
C ILE A 199 2.42 6.34 -3.77
N LYS A 200 3.59 6.83 -4.18
CA LYS A 200 4.52 7.54 -3.28
C LYS A 200 3.90 8.81 -2.70
N ALA A 201 3.14 9.54 -3.51
CA ALA A 201 2.42 10.75 -3.09
C ALA A 201 1.12 10.45 -2.31
N ASN A 202 0.72 9.18 -2.17
CA ASN A 202 -0.56 8.73 -1.63
C ASN A 202 -1.76 9.37 -2.36
N THR A 203 -1.72 9.40 -3.70
CA THR A 203 -2.80 9.89 -4.56
C THR A 203 -3.42 8.75 -5.38
N PRO A 204 -4.72 8.86 -5.74
CA PRO A 204 -5.43 7.77 -6.43
C PRO A 204 -5.12 7.67 -7.93
N LEU A 205 -4.73 6.46 -8.37
CA LEU A 205 -4.28 6.13 -9.74
C LEU A 205 -5.25 6.46 -10.88
N TYR A 206 -6.55 6.45 -10.60
CA TYR A 206 -7.60 6.45 -11.64
C TYR A 206 -8.44 7.74 -11.63
N GLU A 207 -8.03 8.75 -10.87
CA GLU A 207 -8.74 10.00 -10.65
C GLU A 207 -7.90 11.23 -11.02
N THR A 208 -8.16 11.75 -12.23
CA THR A 208 -7.45 12.92 -12.76
C THR A 208 -7.32 14.01 -11.70
N ASN A 209 -6.11 14.20 -11.21
CA ASN A 209 -5.88 15.07 -10.09
C ASN A 209 -5.42 16.46 -10.54
N ASP A 210 -6.28 17.17 -11.26
CA ASP A 210 -6.06 18.57 -11.73
C ASP A 210 -5.64 19.49 -10.57
N HIS A 211 -4.33 19.58 -10.30
CA HIS A 211 -3.62 20.39 -9.31
C HIS A 211 -4.24 20.48 -7.89
N SER A 212 -5.33 19.78 -7.58
CA SER A 212 -6.14 19.95 -6.36
C SER A 212 -5.97 18.80 -5.38
N ILE A 213 -5.66 17.58 -5.85
CA ILE A 213 -5.05 16.54 -5.00
C ILE A 213 -3.56 16.82 -4.76
N SER A 214 -2.91 17.70 -5.55
CA SER A 214 -1.55 18.19 -5.21
C SER A 214 -1.46 18.86 -3.82
N GLY A 215 -2.59 19.34 -3.30
CA GLY A 215 -2.72 19.84 -1.93
C GLY A 215 -2.84 18.75 -0.86
N LEU A 216 -3.15 17.50 -1.25
CA LEU A 216 -3.25 16.31 -0.38
C LEU A 216 -2.03 15.39 -0.51
N ALA A 217 -1.29 15.51 -1.61
CA ALA A 217 -0.10 14.73 -1.88
C ALA A 217 0.94 14.86 -0.77
N VAL A 218 1.45 13.72 -0.33
CA VAL A 218 2.60 13.61 0.57
C VAL A 218 3.84 14.15 -0.13
N LYS A 219 4.65 14.93 0.60
CA LYS A 219 5.82 15.61 0.04
C LYS A 219 7.10 15.20 0.75
N TYR A 220 8.03 14.63 -0.01
CA TYR A 220 9.34 14.22 0.47
C TYR A 220 10.39 15.29 0.24
N ASP A 221 11.09 15.69 1.30
CA ASP A 221 12.42 16.28 1.18
C ASP A 221 13.42 15.13 1.06
N ASN A 222 14.22 15.12 -0.02
CA ASN A 222 14.93 13.97 -0.58
C ASN A 222 16.08 13.39 0.28
N GLY A 223 16.01 13.54 1.60
CA GLY A 223 16.97 13.04 2.56
C GLY A 223 18.20 13.94 2.61
N ARG A 224 18.42 14.66 3.72
CA ARG A 224 19.67 15.39 3.91
C ARG A 224 20.76 14.40 4.32
N ARG A 225 21.74 14.20 3.44
CA ARG A 225 22.94 13.42 3.75
C ARG A 225 23.75 14.06 4.88
N LEU A 226 24.00 13.29 5.93
CA LEU A 226 24.89 13.59 7.04
C LEU A 226 26.18 12.81 6.82
N ASP A 227 27.26 13.50 6.45
CA ASP A 227 28.59 12.90 6.42
C ASP A 227 29.15 12.80 7.84
N ILE A 228 28.83 11.72 8.54
CA ILE A 228 29.60 11.30 9.71
C ILE A 228 30.80 10.50 9.23
N THR A 229 31.94 10.66 9.89
CA THR A 229 33.28 10.24 9.41
C THR A 229 33.43 8.75 9.07
N THR A 230 32.43 7.91 9.36
CA THR A 230 32.45 6.46 9.18
C THR A 230 31.18 5.85 8.55
N ALA A 231 30.09 6.60 8.35
CA ALA A 231 28.85 6.07 7.75
C ALA A 231 28.05 7.15 6.99
N GLU A 232 27.41 6.79 5.88
CA GLU A 232 26.50 7.70 5.16
C GLU A 232 25.12 7.64 5.81
N CYS A 233 24.71 8.70 6.51
CA CYS A 233 23.40 8.76 7.18
C CYS A 233 22.50 9.84 6.58
N TYR A 234 21.21 9.80 6.89
CA TYR A 234 20.18 10.63 6.27
C TYR A 234 19.17 11.13 7.30
N ASP A 235 18.73 12.38 7.11
CA ASP A 235 17.52 12.92 7.75
C ASP A 235 16.42 13.03 6.71
N TYR A 236 15.26 12.43 6.95
CA TYR A 236 14.08 12.53 6.09
C TYR A 236 13.05 13.47 6.67
N ILE A 237 12.45 14.30 5.83
CA ILE A 237 11.33 15.17 6.18
C ILE A 237 10.22 14.87 5.20
N ILE A 238 9.07 14.47 5.74
CA ILE A 238 7.87 14.18 4.98
C ILE A 238 6.77 15.07 5.50
N SER A 239 6.21 15.86 4.61
CA SER A 239 5.23 16.89 4.94
C SER A 239 3.92 16.60 4.24
N ASN A 240 2.87 17.28 4.70
CA ASN A 240 1.53 17.17 4.15
C ASN A 240 0.92 15.77 4.28
N ILE A 241 1.28 15.02 5.33
CA ILE A 241 0.73 13.68 5.58
C ILE A 241 -0.70 13.88 6.12
N PRO A 242 -1.74 13.47 5.39
CA PRO A 242 -3.12 13.64 5.84
C PRO A 242 -3.39 12.75 7.06
N ILE A 243 -4.08 13.31 8.05
CA ILE A 243 -4.61 12.55 9.19
C ILE A 243 -6.12 12.72 9.31
N ALA A 244 -6.81 11.62 9.58
CA ALA A 244 -8.24 11.60 9.83
C ALA A 244 -8.54 11.74 11.33
N ASP A 245 -9.75 12.22 11.61
CA ASP A 245 -10.33 12.23 12.96
C ASP A 245 -10.93 10.85 13.27
N SER A 246 -10.06 9.84 13.36
CA SER A 246 -10.41 8.46 13.72
C SER A 246 -10.20 8.23 15.21
N SER A 247 -11.11 7.49 15.85
CA SER A 247 -11.00 7.14 17.27
C SER A 247 -9.81 6.25 17.60
N SER A 248 -9.30 5.47 16.64
CA SER A 248 -8.14 4.58 16.80
C SER A 248 -6.79 5.29 16.60
N GLY A 249 -6.81 6.52 16.08
CA GLY A 249 -5.61 7.22 15.61
C GLY A 249 -5.39 7.06 14.12
N ASN A 250 -4.17 7.30 13.67
CA ASN A 250 -3.75 7.20 12.27
C ASN A 250 -2.52 6.30 12.23
N LEU A 251 -2.68 5.10 11.69
CA LEU A 251 -1.60 4.14 11.52
C LEU A 251 -0.78 4.52 10.29
N ILE A 252 0.41 5.05 10.53
CA ILE A 252 1.36 5.40 9.47
C ILE A 252 2.40 4.31 9.39
N ARG A 253 2.49 3.65 8.24
CA ARG A 253 3.54 2.69 7.91
C ARG A 253 4.64 3.37 7.12
N VAL A 254 5.88 3.11 7.52
CA VAL A 254 7.09 3.71 6.94
C VAL A 254 8.00 2.62 6.44
N TYR A 255 8.46 2.75 5.20
CA TYR A 255 9.36 1.82 4.55
C TYR A 255 10.72 2.47 4.33
N PHE A 256 11.77 1.85 4.86
CA PHE A 256 13.16 2.15 4.51
C PHE A 256 13.70 1.03 3.65
N ILE A 257 14.03 1.35 2.39
CA ILE A 257 14.57 0.37 1.46
C ILE A 257 16.06 0.62 1.31
N GLU A 258 16.85 -0.41 1.57
CA GLU A 258 18.29 -0.46 1.37
C GLU A 258 18.62 -1.37 0.19
N ARG A 259 19.80 -1.20 -0.39
CA ARG A 259 20.38 -2.13 -1.36
C ARG A 259 21.79 -2.47 -0.96
N ASN A 260 22.24 -3.69 -1.27
CA ASN A 260 23.64 -4.06 -1.08
C ASN A 260 24.55 -3.12 -1.89
N ALA A 261 25.69 -2.74 -1.32
CA ALA A 261 26.60 -1.78 -1.94
C ALA A 261 27.29 -2.31 -3.21
N ILE A 262 27.32 -3.64 -3.40
CA ILE A 262 27.97 -4.32 -4.52
C ILE A 262 26.91 -4.99 -5.41
N ASN A 263 26.05 -5.83 -4.83
CA ASN A 263 24.99 -6.49 -5.58
C ASN A 263 23.70 -5.66 -5.54
N LEU A 264 23.55 -4.75 -6.50
CA LEU A 264 22.45 -3.78 -6.49
C LEU A 264 21.05 -4.39 -6.60
N THR A 265 20.93 -5.67 -6.98
CA THR A 265 19.64 -6.39 -7.03
C THR A 265 19.20 -6.86 -5.64
N ASN A 266 20.12 -7.01 -4.69
CA ASN A 266 19.76 -7.39 -3.32
C ASN A 266 19.26 -6.15 -2.58
N LYS A 267 17.93 -6.05 -2.45
CA LYS A 267 17.27 -5.04 -1.62
C LYS A 267 16.96 -5.59 -0.23
N TYR A 268 16.75 -4.69 0.73
CA TYR A 268 16.33 -4.99 2.09
C TYR A 268 15.31 -3.94 2.51
N MET A 269 14.28 -4.36 3.23
CA MET A 269 13.22 -3.47 3.68
C MET A 269 13.15 -3.46 5.21
N HIS A 270 12.98 -2.25 5.77
CA HIS A 270 12.64 -2.07 7.18
C HIS A 270 11.30 -1.36 7.26
N VAL A 271 10.36 -1.96 7.99
CA VAL A 271 8.99 -1.47 8.13
C VAL A 271 8.75 -0.99 9.56
N TYR A 272 8.15 0.19 9.70
CA TYR A 272 7.80 0.78 10.99
C TYR A 272 6.37 1.30 10.99
N ASP A 273 5.59 0.83 11.97
CA ASP A 273 4.24 1.30 12.20
C ASP A 273 4.20 2.33 13.33
N ILE A 274 3.61 3.48 13.03
CA ILE A 274 3.58 4.65 13.89
C ILE A 274 2.14 5.13 14.01
N ASN A 275 1.58 5.08 15.22
CA ASN A 275 0.25 5.62 15.46
C ASN A 275 0.31 7.12 15.82
N VAL A 276 -0.34 7.96 15.02
CA VAL A 276 -0.51 9.40 15.26
C VAL A 276 -1.91 9.67 15.81
N LEU A 277 -1.97 10.26 17.01
CA LEU A 277 -3.24 10.57 17.67
C LEU A 277 -4.06 11.62 16.90
N PRO A 278 -5.40 11.51 16.84
CA PRO A 278 -6.25 12.46 16.10
C PRO A 278 -6.29 13.85 16.75
N THR A 279 -5.88 13.93 18.03
CA THR A 279 -5.77 15.16 18.80
C THR A 279 -4.54 16.00 18.46
N VAL A 280 -3.64 15.49 17.62
CA VAL A 280 -2.51 16.28 17.11
C VAL A 280 -3.07 17.49 16.34
N GLU A 281 -2.48 18.66 16.58
CA GLU A 281 -2.89 19.91 15.94
C GLU A 281 -2.48 19.91 14.46
N ASP A 282 -3.25 20.60 13.61
CA ASP A 282 -2.93 20.74 12.18
C ASP A 282 -1.51 21.33 12.01
N GLU A 283 -0.78 20.81 11.03
CA GLU A 283 0.58 21.21 10.65
C GLU A 283 1.65 20.94 11.74
N SER A 284 1.34 20.09 12.73
CA SER A 284 2.30 19.68 13.75
C SER A 284 3.50 18.94 13.14
N VAL A 285 4.67 19.16 13.73
CA VAL A 285 5.91 18.44 13.39
C VAL A 285 6.16 17.38 14.46
N ILE A 286 6.28 16.13 14.03
CA ILE A 286 6.60 14.98 14.88
C ILE A 286 7.99 14.48 14.50
N GLU A 287 8.90 14.42 15.48
CA GLU A 287 10.30 14.05 15.26
C GLU A 287 10.59 12.69 15.88
N TYR A 288 11.22 11.83 15.08
CA TYR A 288 11.66 10.48 15.42
C TYR A 288 13.17 10.41 15.24
N ASP A 289 13.88 9.99 16.28
CA ASP A 289 15.29 9.60 16.18
C ASP A 289 15.32 8.12 15.79
N TYR A 290 15.91 7.81 14.63
CA TYR A 290 15.98 6.43 14.14
C TYR A 290 16.68 5.50 15.14
N SER A 291 17.65 6.01 15.91
CA SER A 291 18.33 5.20 16.94
C SER A 291 17.42 4.74 18.08
N TRP A 292 16.23 5.32 18.20
CA TRP A 292 15.24 4.98 19.23
C TRP A 292 14.07 4.19 18.68
N LEU A 293 13.94 4.07 17.35
CA LEU A 293 12.99 3.16 16.73
C LEU A 293 13.46 1.73 17.03
N GLN A 294 12.70 1.01 17.86
CA GLN A 294 13.02 -0.38 18.16
C GLN A 294 12.79 -1.21 16.90
N SER A 295 13.87 -1.75 16.36
CA SER A 295 13.89 -2.61 15.18
C SER A 295 13.30 -3.98 15.49
N SER A 296 12.24 -4.36 14.80
CA SER A 296 12.15 -5.72 14.28
C SER A 296 12.92 -5.73 12.95
N ASP A 297 14.22 -6.01 13.02
CA ASP A 297 15.05 -6.18 11.82
C ASP A 297 14.65 -7.50 11.15
N TYR A 298 13.97 -7.43 10.02
CA TYR A 298 13.67 -8.60 9.21
C TYR A 298 14.63 -8.67 8.02
N PHE A 299 15.34 -9.81 7.92
CA PHE A 299 16.23 -10.12 6.81
C PHE A 299 15.45 -10.97 5.80
N ILE A 300 15.35 -10.51 4.56
CA ILE A 300 14.72 -11.28 3.48
C ILE A 300 15.62 -11.17 2.26
N GLY A 301 15.89 -12.32 1.65
CA GLY A 301 16.92 -12.49 0.65
C GLY A 301 16.34 -12.80 -0.73
N THR A 302 16.92 -12.10 -1.71
CA THR A 302 17.16 -12.45 -3.12
C THR A 302 15.95 -12.82 -3.98
N GLY A 303 15.43 -11.82 -4.71
CA GLY A 303 14.88 -12.04 -6.05
C GLY A 303 15.95 -12.66 -6.96
N HIS A 304 15.55 -13.70 -7.69
CA HIS A 304 16.39 -14.48 -8.60
C HIS A 304 16.19 -14.08 -10.06
#